data_AF-A0A3C0VCN1-F1
#
_entry.id   AF-A0A3C0VCN1-F1
#
_cell.length_a   1.000
_cell.length_b   1.000
_cell.length_c   1.000
_cell.angle_alpha   90.00
_cell.angle_beta   90.00
_cell.angle_gamma   90.00
#
_symmetry.space_group_name_H-M   'P 1'
#
loop_
_entity.id
_entity.type
_entity.pdbx_description
1 polymer ?
#
loop_
_entity_poly.entity_id
_entity_poly.type
_entity_poly.pdbx_seq_one_letter_code
_entity_poly.pdbx_strand_id
1 'polypeptide(L)'
;ARLLVAACLVPAAAHAHGLYVFVSTPASPPHGLFLLILPAFLLTATAAGYLSLRRSFSAAVALLSSFAATATFWMVFLGIGEAAATMNTAPPPGLAIGHKVLWGLGWDSLGDLFLGWNAAGLALLVASHAVPAAIGKLRGLKAWSLALAAPMLAYLVWLVPYAATGAYAHGSAGGYVWRGCGHPFPILLCLYVDEHAGRLPRATTFDELVDVLLENEVIEAGDRDKLMRCRVARCFEREVRPYFWNARWAGCEAGDIPPDEIIFQCTYHPTHTQSTVRAKDLCPPRRAQGEPAAP
;
A
#
# COMPACT_ATOMS: atom_id res chain seq x y z
N ALA A 1 -31.03 -8.22 -11.47
CA ALA A 1 -30.79 -6.76 -11.50
C ALA A 1 -30.16 -6.21 -10.20
N ARG A 2 -30.62 -6.56 -8.99
CA ARG A 2 -30.07 -5.98 -7.73
C ARG A 2 -28.74 -6.57 -7.26
N LEU A 3 -28.40 -7.81 -7.63
CA LEU A 3 -27.06 -8.39 -7.39
C LEU A 3 -25.95 -7.77 -8.29
N LEU A 4 -26.34 -7.09 -9.37
CA LEU A 4 -25.41 -6.52 -10.35
C LEU A 4 -24.80 -5.19 -9.89
N VAL A 5 -25.41 -4.49 -8.94
CA VAL A 5 -24.87 -3.21 -8.44
C VAL A 5 -23.62 -3.44 -7.58
N ALA A 6 -23.54 -4.55 -6.84
CA ALA A 6 -22.34 -4.94 -6.11
C ALA A 6 -21.17 -5.32 -7.04
N ALA A 7 -21.48 -5.82 -8.25
CA ALA A 7 -20.49 -6.16 -9.28
C ALA A 7 -20.00 -4.94 -10.09
N CYS A 8 -20.64 -3.77 -9.95
CA CYS A 8 -20.18 -2.53 -10.61
C CYS A 8 -19.27 -1.66 -9.74
N LEU A 9 -19.05 -2.05 -8.47
CA LEU A 9 -18.04 -1.48 -7.59
C LEU A 9 -16.82 -2.40 -7.54
N VAL A 10 -16.40 -2.94 -8.69
CA VAL A 10 -15.04 -3.47 -8.81
C VAL A 10 -14.15 -2.24 -8.67
N PRO A 11 -13.40 -2.07 -7.56
CA PRO A 11 -12.36 -1.05 -7.58
C PRO A 11 -11.46 -1.40 -8.76
N ALA A 12 -11.45 -0.54 -9.77
CA ALA A 12 -10.46 -0.57 -10.83
C ALA A 12 -9.12 -0.31 -10.12
N ALA A 13 -8.50 -1.40 -9.64
CA ALA A 13 -7.35 -1.39 -8.79
C ALA A 13 -7.48 -0.52 -7.51
N ALA A 14 -7.90 -1.13 -6.40
CA ALA A 14 -7.53 -0.58 -5.09
C ALA A 14 -6.07 -1.00 -4.83
N HIS A 15 -5.14 -0.31 -5.49
CA HIS A 15 -3.73 -0.39 -5.17
C HIS A 15 -3.50 0.41 -3.88
N ALA A 16 -2.71 -0.17 -2.98
CA ALA A 16 -2.19 0.54 -1.82
C ALA A 16 -1.22 1.62 -2.31
N HIS A 17 -1.75 2.77 -2.69
CA HIS A 17 -0.91 3.90 -3.01
C HIS A 17 -0.56 4.58 -1.69
N GLY A 18 0.51 4.20 -0.98
CA GLY A 18 1.13 5.11 -0.01
C GLY A 18 1.88 4.70 1.23
N LEU A 19 2.30 5.74 1.97
CA LEU A 19 3.01 5.67 3.26
C LEU A 19 2.17 5.13 4.41
N TYR A 20 0.87 5.00 4.16
CA TYR A 20 -0.12 4.38 5.03
C TYR A 20 -0.63 3.15 4.30
N VAL A 21 -0.27 1.93 4.71
CA VAL A 21 -0.79 0.70 4.12
C VAL A 21 -1.69 0.02 5.14
N PHE A 22 -2.95 -0.19 4.75
CA PHE A 22 -3.96 -0.87 5.54
C PHE A 22 -4.41 -2.13 4.84
N VAL A 23 -4.67 -3.19 5.60
CA VAL A 23 -5.30 -4.37 5.03
C VAL A 23 -6.75 -4.03 4.68
N SER A 24 -7.14 -4.36 3.45
CA SER A 24 -8.50 -4.16 2.98
C SER A 24 -9.45 -5.10 3.72
N THR A 25 -10.40 -4.53 4.45
CA THR A 25 -11.49 -5.27 5.07
C THR A 25 -12.81 -4.53 4.84
N PRO A 26 -13.97 -5.18 5.03
CA PRO A 26 -15.27 -4.48 5.02
C PRO A 26 -15.38 -3.39 6.11
N ALA A 27 -14.67 -3.55 7.23
CA ALA A 27 -14.68 -2.63 8.36
C ALA A 27 -13.64 -1.49 8.24
N SER A 28 -12.62 -1.70 7.41
CA SER A 28 -11.55 -0.77 7.03
C SER A 28 -11.39 -0.79 5.50
N PRO A 29 -12.37 -0.26 4.74
CA PRO A 29 -12.30 -0.26 3.28
C PRO A 29 -11.31 0.80 2.74
N PRO A 30 -10.93 0.71 1.45
CA PRO A 30 -10.14 1.74 0.77
C PRO A 30 -10.67 3.15 0.98
N HIS A 31 -9.78 4.13 1.19
CA HIS A 31 -10.16 5.50 1.57
C HIS A 31 -11.20 6.14 0.62
N GLY A 32 -11.05 5.98 -0.70
CA GLY A 32 -12.01 6.48 -1.69
C GLY A 32 -13.37 5.77 -1.68
N LEU A 33 -13.45 4.60 -1.05
CA LEU A 33 -14.67 3.79 -0.93
C LEU A 33 -15.21 3.78 0.50
N PHE A 34 -14.56 4.46 1.44
CA PHE A 34 -14.87 4.42 2.86
C PHE A 34 -16.30 4.85 3.16
N LEU A 35 -16.73 5.98 2.58
CA LEU A 35 -18.09 6.50 2.75
C LEU A 35 -19.18 5.65 2.09
N LEU A 36 -18.81 4.70 1.24
CA LEU A 36 -19.76 3.83 0.55
C LEU A 36 -19.80 2.44 1.17
N ILE A 37 -18.63 1.78 1.24
CA ILE A 37 -18.53 0.38 1.68
C ILE A 37 -18.78 0.26 3.17
N LEU A 38 -18.18 1.11 4.02
CA LEU A 38 -18.33 0.95 5.46
C LEU A 38 -19.80 1.11 5.89
N PRO A 39 -20.54 2.19 5.54
CA PRO A 39 -21.94 2.30 5.93
C PRO A 39 -22.81 1.17 5.37
N ALA A 40 -22.56 0.73 4.13
CA ALA A 40 -23.31 -0.35 3.51
C ALA A 40 -23.03 -1.71 4.16
N PHE A 41 -21.79 -2.00 4.52
CA PHE A 41 -21.41 -3.18 5.29
C PHE A 41 -22.04 -3.15 6.69
N LEU A 42 -21.93 -2.05 7.43
CA LEU A 42 -22.55 -1.92 8.77
C LEU A 42 -24.07 -2.09 8.71
N LEU A 43 -24.73 -1.50 7.70
CA LEU A 43 -26.17 -1.63 7.50
C LEU A 43 -26.57 -3.07 7.19
N THR A 44 -25.84 -3.75 6.29
CA THR A 44 -26.13 -5.13 5.89
C THR A 44 -25.87 -6.13 7.03
N ALA A 45 -24.77 -5.96 7.78
CA ALA A 45 -24.49 -6.76 8.97
C ALA A 45 -25.56 -6.55 10.06
N THR A 46 -25.94 -5.29 10.32
CA THR A 46 -27.01 -4.95 11.27
C THR A 46 -28.36 -5.52 10.83
N ALA A 47 -28.70 -5.44 9.54
CA ALA A 47 -29.93 -6.02 9.01
C ALA A 47 -29.94 -7.56 9.14
N ALA A 48 -28.81 -8.21 8.86
CA ALA A 48 -28.65 -9.67 8.99
C ALA A 48 -28.82 -10.15 10.44
N GLY A 49 -28.19 -9.45 11.40
CA GLY A 49 -28.35 -9.74 12.82
C GLY A 49 -29.77 -9.43 13.31
N TYR A 50 -30.36 -8.31 12.89
CA TYR A 50 -31.76 -7.95 13.19
C TYR A 50 -32.71 -9.07 12.80
N LEU A 51 -32.71 -9.50 11.53
CA LEU A 51 -33.61 -10.54 11.02
C LEU A 51 -33.48 -11.84 11.80
N SER A 52 -32.28 -12.16 12.27
CA SER A 52 -32.00 -13.35 13.06
C SER A 52 -32.53 -13.23 14.50
N LEU A 53 -32.26 -12.09 15.15
CA LEU A 53 -32.63 -11.80 16.53
C LEU A 53 -34.14 -11.54 16.70
N ARG A 54 -34.84 -11.12 15.64
CA ARG A 54 -36.29 -10.87 15.64
C ARG A 54 -37.14 -12.08 16.03
N ARG A 55 -36.58 -13.28 15.98
CA ARG A 55 -37.23 -14.52 16.43
C ARG A 55 -37.32 -14.65 17.95
N SER A 56 -36.43 -13.98 18.68
CA SER A 56 -36.36 -14.02 20.15
C SER A 56 -36.73 -12.71 20.82
N PHE A 57 -36.61 -11.59 20.11
CA PHE A 57 -36.79 -10.25 20.67
C PHE A 57 -37.87 -9.45 19.93
N SER A 58 -38.42 -8.43 20.62
CA SER A 58 -39.25 -7.41 19.99
C SER A 58 -38.48 -6.66 18.91
N ALA A 59 -39.19 -5.97 18.01
CA ALA A 59 -38.56 -5.30 16.87
C ALA A 59 -37.49 -4.30 17.28
N ALA A 60 -37.80 -3.44 18.25
CA ALA A 60 -36.88 -2.44 18.77
C ALA A 60 -35.65 -3.07 19.43
N VAL A 61 -35.84 -4.09 20.27
CA VAL A 61 -34.74 -4.75 20.99
C VAL A 61 -33.83 -5.50 20.02
N ALA A 62 -34.38 -6.23 19.05
CA ALA A 62 -33.59 -6.93 18.03
C ALA A 62 -32.71 -5.96 17.22
N LEU A 63 -33.28 -4.81 16.83
CA LEU A 63 -32.56 -3.80 16.07
C LEU A 63 -31.44 -3.17 16.89
N LEU A 64 -31.75 -2.74 18.11
CA LEU A 64 -30.77 -2.13 19.00
C LEU A 64 -29.64 -3.10 19.36
N SER A 65 -29.97 -4.35 19.67
CA SER A 65 -28.97 -5.39 19.97
C SER A 65 -28.09 -5.71 18.76
N SER A 66 -28.66 -5.78 17.55
CA SER A 66 -27.86 -6.03 16.34
C SER A 66 -26.96 -4.85 15.99
N PHE A 67 -27.46 -3.62 16.14
CA PHE A 67 -26.68 -2.41 15.95
C PHE A 67 -25.53 -2.35 16.95
N ALA A 68 -25.82 -2.59 18.24
CA ALA A 68 -24.81 -2.62 19.29
C ALA A 68 -23.74 -3.69 19.02
N ALA A 69 -24.14 -4.92 18.64
CA ALA A 69 -23.19 -5.99 18.30
C ALA A 69 -22.29 -5.62 17.10
N THR A 70 -22.85 -4.98 16.07
CA THR A 70 -22.09 -4.54 14.89
C THR A 70 -21.14 -3.39 15.23
N ALA A 71 -21.60 -2.42 16.03
CA ALA A 71 -20.77 -1.31 16.50
C ALA A 71 -19.64 -1.79 17.41
N THR A 72 -19.92 -2.71 18.35
CA THR A 72 -18.89 -3.33 19.20
C THR A 72 -17.86 -4.08 18.36
N PHE A 73 -18.30 -4.87 17.38
CA PHE A 73 -17.38 -5.50 16.43
C PHE A 73 -16.47 -4.47 15.78
N TRP A 74 -17.05 -3.43 15.18
CA TRP A 74 -16.29 -2.42 14.44
C TRP A 74 -15.28 -1.69 15.33
N MET A 75 -15.70 -1.22 16.51
CA MET A 75 -14.82 -0.52 17.45
C MET A 75 -13.69 -1.42 17.98
N VAL A 76 -14.00 -2.67 18.35
CA VAL A 76 -12.98 -3.61 18.86
C VAL A 76 -12.01 -4.02 17.74
N PHE A 77 -12.52 -4.26 16.53
CA PHE A 77 -11.69 -4.64 15.39
C PHE A 77 -10.70 -3.53 15.03
N LEU A 78 -11.19 -2.29 14.92
CA LEU A 78 -10.33 -1.13 14.67
C LEU A 78 -9.37 -0.89 15.83
N GLY A 79 -9.82 -1.01 17.08
CA GLY A 79 -8.98 -0.84 18.26
C GLY A 79 -7.84 -1.86 18.36
N ILE A 80 -8.10 -3.13 18.00
CA ILE A 80 -7.06 -4.16 17.91
C ILE A 80 -6.08 -3.83 16.79
N GLY A 81 -6.58 -3.41 15.62
CA GLY A 81 -5.73 -3.00 14.51
C GLY A 81 -4.83 -1.81 14.85
N GLU A 82 -5.36 -0.84 15.59
CA GLU A 82 -4.64 0.33 16.07
C GLU A 82 -3.60 -0.02 17.14
N ALA A 83 -3.97 -0.87 18.11
CA ALA A 83 -3.02 -1.38 19.11
C ALA A 83 -1.89 -2.19 18.46
N ALA A 84 -2.21 -3.06 17.50
CA ALA A 84 -1.21 -3.81 16.75
C ALA A 84 -0.28 -2.90 15.93
N ALA A 85 -0.82 -1.79 15.39
CA ALA A 85 -0.05 -0.80 14.66
C ALA A 85 0.90 0.01 15.58
N THR A 86 0.54 0.20 16.85
CA THR A 86 1.30 1.03 17.80
C THR A 86 2.32 0.24 18.64
N MET A 87 2.08 -1.04 18.89
CA MET A 87 2.93 -1.88 19.76
C MET A 87 4.17 -2.48 19.07
N ASN A 88 4.33 -2.28 17.76
CA ASN A 88 5.43 -2.86 17.00
C ASN A 88 6.32 -1.74 16.44
N THR A 89 7.62 -1.98 16.31
CA THR A 89 8.57 -1.10 15.60
C THR A 89 8.50 -1.30 14.08
N ALA A 90 7.96 -2.44 13.65
CA ALA A 90 7.62 -2.78 12.28
C ALA A 90 6.15 -3.25 12.17
N PRO A 91 5.13 -2.42 12.47
CA PRO A 91 3.76 -2.88 12.51
C PRO A 91 3.28 -3.52 11.20
N PRO A 92 2.52 -4.62 11.28
CA PRO A 92 1.81 -5.14 10.12
C PRO A 92 0.86 -4.06 9.59
N PRO A 93 0.43 -4.13 8.31
CA PRO A 93 -0.53 -3.17 7.77
C PRO A 93 -1.75 -3.16 8.69
N GLY A 94 -2.07 -1.98 9.21
CA GLY A 94 -3.08 -1.81 10.25
C GLY A 94 -4.50 -1.92 9.69
N LEU A 95 -5.48 -1.90 10.59
CA LEU A 95 -6.91 -1.75 10.23
C LEU A 95 -7.40 -0.31 10.39
N ALA A 96 -6.53 0.63 10.77
CA ALA A 96 -6.92 1.92 11.31
C ALA A 96 -7.16 3.02 10.26
N ILE A 97 -7.74 4.13 10.72
CA ILE A 97 -7.89 5.37 9.94
C ILE A 97 -6.84 6.34 10.48
N GLY A 98 -5.84 6.69 9.67
CA GLY A 98 -4.98 7.85 9.95
C GLY A 98 -3.68 7.61 10.74
N HIS A 99 -3.27 6.37 11.01
CA HIS A 99 -1.98 6.07 11.64
C HIS A 99 -0.89 5.73 10.63
N LYS A 100 0.34 6.19 10.89
CA LYS A 100 1.56 6.08 10.06
C LYS A 100 2.06 4.63 9.96
N VAL A 101 3.10 4.43 9.13
CA VAL A 101 3.99 3.26 8.89
C VAL A 101 3.60 2.29 7.73
N LEU A 102 4.47 1.62 6.95
CA LEU A 102 5.93 1.31 6.94
C LEU A 102 6.49 1.16 5.49
N TRP A 103 7.81 1.29 5.34
CA TRP A 103 8.58 0.73 4.22
C TRP A 103 9.02 -0.70 4.57
N GLY A 104 8.78 -1.69 3.71
CA GLY A 104 9.52 -2.96 3.77
C GLY A 104 8.73 -4.27 3.94
N LEU A 105 7.40 -4.27 3.97
CA LEU A 105 6.66 -5.52 3.75
C LEU A 105 6.55 -5.75 2.24
N GLY A 106 7.20 -6.82 1.76
CA GLY A 106 7.06 -7.27 0.38
C GLY A 106 5.62 -7.71 0.10
N TRP A 107 5.19 -7.56 -1.16
CA TRP A 107 3.88 -8.04 -1.62
C TRP A 107 3.63 -9.53 -1.32
N ASP A 108 4.71 -10.31 -1.19
CA ASP A 108 4.68 -11.75 -0.94
C ASP A 108 3.98 -12.12 0.38
N SER A 109 3.96 -11.23 1.37
CA SER A 109 3.31 -11.48 2.67
C SER A 109 1.94 -10.80 2.84
N LEU A 110 1.52 -9.98 1.87
CA LEU A 110 0.25 -9.24 1.96
C LEU A 110 -0.98 -10.16 1.88
N GLY A 111 -0.89 -11.26 1.14
CA GLY A 111 -1.96 -12.26 1.06
C GLY A 111 -2.27 -12.89 2.41
N ASP A 112 -1.22 -13.35 3.11
CA ASP A 112 -1.36 -13.98 4.43
C ASP A 112 -1.90 -13.00 5.48
N LEU A 113 -1.42 -11.75 5.46
CA LEU A 113 -1.92 -10.68 6.32
C LEU A 113 -3.39 -10.37 6.03
N PHE A 114 -3.79 -10.34 4.76
CA PHE A 114 -5.19 -10.15 4.37
C PHE A 114 -6.08 -11.28 4.88
N LEU A 115 -5.66 -12.53 4.71
CA LEU A 115 -6.40 -13.69 5.22
C LEU A 115 -6.49 -13.68 6.74
N GLY A 116 -5.38 -13.41 7.43
CA GLY A 116 -5.31 -13.39 8.89
C GLY A 116 -6.22 -12.33 9.51
N TRP A 117 -6.15 -11.09 9.02
CA TRP A 117 -6.99 -10.01 9.53
C TRP A 117 -8.48 -10.20 9.22
N ASN A 118 -8.83 -10.68 8.03
CA ASN A 118 -10.23 -10.95 7.71
C ASN A 118 -10.78 -12.17 8.46
N ALA A 119 -9.96 -13.18 8.75
CA ALA A 119 -10.34 -14.29 9.63
C ALA A 119 -10.59 -13.80 11.07
N ALA A 120 -9.71 -12.95 11.61
CA ALA A 120 -9.89 -12.33 12.92
C ALA A 120 -11.16 -11.45 12.97
N GLY A 121 -11.41 -10.66 11.92
CA GLY A 121 -12.60 -9.82 11.80
C GLY A 121 -13.88 -10.65 11.74
N LEU A 122 -13.88 -11.74 10.96
CA LEU A 122 -15.01 -12.66 10.89
C LEU A 122 -15.30 -13.30 12.25
N ALA A 123 -14.27 -13.79 12.94
CA ALA A 123 -14.41 -14.39 14.26
C ALA A 123 -14.99 -13.39 15.27
N LEU A 124 -14.50 -12.15 15.27
CA LEU A 124 -14.96 -11.10 16.16
C LEU A 124 -16.41 -10.68 15.86
N LEU A 125 -16.80 -10.60 14.58
CA LEU A 125 -18.18 -10.30 14.17
C LEU A 125 -19.15 -11.39 14.64
N VAL A 126 -18.77 -12.66 14.44
CA VAL A 126 -19.56 -13.80 14.90
C VAL A 126 -19.67 -13.79 16.44
N ALA A 127 -18.56 -13.56 17.14
CA ALA A 127 -18.56 -13.48 18.60
C ALA A 127 -19.46 -12.35 19.12
N SER A 128 -19.42 -11.16 18.49
CA SER A 128 -20.25 -10.03 18.91
C SER A 128 -21.75 -10.31 18.72
N HIS A 129 -22.13 -11.05 17.69
CA HIS A 129 -23.52 -11.44 17.42
C HIS A 129 -23.98 -12.67 18.22
N ALA A 130 -23.04 -13.52 18.65
CA ALA A 130 -23.33 -14.66 19.52
C ALA A 130 -23.83 -14.23 20.91
N VAL A 131 -23.33 -13.11 21.44
CA VAL A 131 -23.75 -12.58 22.75
C VAL A 131 -25.26 -12.29 22.83
N PRO A 132 -25.85 -11.42 21.98
CA PRO A 132 -27.29 -11.18 22.03
C PRO A 132 -28.11 -12.42 21.66
N ALA A 133 -27.59 -13.29 20.77
CA ALA A 133 -28.23 -14.57 20.44
C ALA A 133 -28.34 -15.49 21.67
N ALA A 134 -27.29 -15.54 22.49
CA ALA A 134 -27.27 -16.28 23.75
C ALA A 134 -28.24 -15.70 24.78
N ILE A 135 -28.21 -14.37 24.97
CA ILE A 135 -29.10 -13.66 25.91
C ILE A 135 -30.56 -13.86 25.53
N GLY A 136 -30.88 -13.81 24.23
CA GLY A 136 -32.22 -14.03 23.69
C GLY A 136 -32.70 -15.47 23.77
N LYS A 137 -31.88 -16.37 24.33
CA LYS A 137 -32.15 -17.80 24.47
C LYS A 137 -32.73 -18.38 23.18
N LEU A 138 -32.14 -18.02 22.01
CA LEU A 138 -32.57 -18.57 20.73
C LEU A 138 -32.59 -20.09 20.84
N ARG A 139 -33.78 -20.69 20.70
CA ARG A 139 -33.95 -22.14 20.88
C ARG A 139 -33.72 -22.86 19.57
N GLY A 140 -32.87 -23.89 19.61
CA GLY A 140 -32.61 -24.79 18.49
C GLY A 140 -31.39 -24.42 17.65
N LEU A 141 -30.66 -25.45 17.23
CA LEU A 141 -29.44 -25.35 16.43
C LEU A 141 -29.66 -24.52 15.16
N LYS A 142 -30.79 -24.70 14.46
CA LYS A 142 -31.09 -23.94 13.23
C LYS A 142 -31.18 -22.42 13.44
N ALA A 143 -31.75 -21.98 14.57
CA ALA A 143 -31.89 -20.56 14.88
C ALA A 143 -30.53 -19.93 15.22
N TRP A 144 -29.73 -20.66 16.00
CA TRP A 144 -28.34 -20.30 16.29
C TRP A 144 -27.47 -20.24 15.05
N SER A 145 -27.49 -21.30 14.24
CA SER A 145 -26.72 -21.36 12.99
C SER A 145 -27.09 -20.19 12.07
N LEU A 146 -28.37 -19.83 11.95
CA LEU A 146 -28.76 -18.68 11.14
C LEU A 146 -28.25 -17.36 11.73
N ALA A 147 -28.36 -17.17 13.05
CA ALA A 147 -27.93 -15.95 13.72
C ALA A 147 -26.42 -15.68 13.60
N LEU A 148 -25.62 -16.74 13.50
CA LEU A 148 -24.17 -16.63 13.30
C LEU A 148 -23.80 -16.60 11.80
N ALA A 149 -24.46 -17.41 10.97
CA ALA A 149 -24.14 -17.51 9.55
C ALA A 149 -24.53 -16.24 8.77
N ALA A 150 -25.64 -15.58 9.12
CA ALA A 150 -26.10 -14.39 8.39
C ALA A 150 -25.10 -13.22 8.41
N PRO A 151 -24.60 -12.74 9.58
CA PRO A 151 -23.58 -11.70 9.61
C PRO A 151 -22.24 -12.17 9.01
N MET A 152 -21.89 -13.45 9.18
CA MET A 152 -20.70 -14.04 8.56
C MET A 152 -20.77 -13.97 7.02
N LEU A 153 -21.90 -14.36 6.42
CA LEU A 153 -22.13 -14.27 4.99
C LEU A 153 -22.13 -12.81 4.51
N ALA A 154 -22.68 -11.88 5.28
CA ALA A 154 -22.61 -10.46 4.96
C ALA A 154 -21.14 -9.99 4.84
N TYR A 155 -20.30 -10.32 5.83
CA TYR A 155 -18.87 -10.01 5.80
C TYR A 155 -18.17 -10.62 4.58
N LEU A 156 -18.40 -11.90 4.31
CA LEU A 156 -17.79 -12.60 3.18
C LEU A 156 -18.20 -12.00 1.83
N VAL A 157 -19.48 -11.64 1.66
CA VAL A 157 -19.96 -10.97 0.43
C VAL A 157 -19.23 -9.65 0.20
N TRP A 158 -19.02 -8.86 1.25
CA TRP A 158 -18.26 -7.60 1.17
C TRP A 158 -16.75 -7.80 1.01
N LEU A 159 -16.22 -9.00 1.29
CA LEU A 159 -14.83 -9.36 1.07
C LEU A 159 -14.52 -9.74 -0.38
N VAL A 160 -15.51 -10.30 -1.11
CA VAL A 160 -15.36 -10.80 -2.49
C VAL A 160 -14.73 -9.77 -3.43
N PRO A 161 -15.15 -8.48 -3.45
CA PRO A 161 -14.56 -7.50 -4.36
C PRO A 161 -13.05 -7.31 -4.15
N TYR A 162 -12.58 -7.36 -2.90
CA TYR A 162 -11.15 -7.24 -2.58
C TYR A 162 -10.37 -8.48 -3.02
N ALA A 163 -10.91 -9.67 -2.74
CA ALA A 163 -10.29 -10.93 -3.12
C ALA A 163 -10.21 -11.10 -4.64
N ALA A 164 -11.28 -10.76 -5.36
CA ALA A 164 -11.38 -10.89 -6.81
C ALA A 164 -10.46 -9.92 -7.58
N THR A 165 -10.17 -8.75 -7.00
CA THR A 165 -9.31 -7.73 -7.62
C THR A 165 -7.85 -7.80 -7.17
N GLY A 166 -7.52 -8.66 -6.21
CA GLY A 166 -6.19 -8.68 -5.58
C GLY A 166 -5.89 -7.42 -4.76
N ALA A 167 -6.91 -6.64 -4.41
CA ALA A 167 -6.80 -5.42 -3.62
C ALA A 167 -6.66 -5.73 -2.11
N TYR A 168 -5.69 -6.57 -1.75
CA TYR A 168 -5.48 -7.05 -0.38
C TYR A 168 -5.10 -5.94 0.60
N ALA A 169 -4.56 -4.83 0.09
CA ALA A 169 -4.26 -3.65 0.88
C ALA A 169 -4.64 -2.37 0.12
N HIS A 170 -4.83 -1.29 0.87
CA HIS A 170 -5.09 0.05 0.36
C HIS A 170 -4.31 1.09 1.16
N GLY A 171 -4.16 2.30 0.64
CA GLY A 171 -3.32 3.31 1.27
C GLY A 171 -3.45 4.71 0.69
N SER A 172 -2.82 5.68 1.35
CA SER A 172 -2.70 7.07 0.86
C SER A 172 -1.24 7.48 0.73
N ALA A 173 -0.87 8.02 -0.44
CA ALA A 173 0.51 8.28 -0.85
C ALA A 173 1.24 9.09 0.21
N GLY A 174 0.53 10.02 0.85
CA GLY A 174 1.08 10.97 1.80
C GLY A 174 2.06 11.91 1.10
N GLY A 175 2.12 13.14 1.59
CA GLY A 175 3.05 14.14 1.08
C GLY A 175 4.50 13.92 1.50
N TYR A 176 5.02 12.69 1.68
CA TYR A 176 6.46 12.40 1.92
C TYR A 176 7.06 11.40 0.93
N VAL A 177 6.31 10.98 -0.10
CA VAL A 177 6.82 10.21 -1.26
C VAL A 177 8.07 10.89 -1.84
N TRP A 178 8.09 12.23 -1.84
CA TRP A 178 9.24 13.05 -2.26
C TRP A 178 10.51 12.83 -1.42
N ARG A 179 10.42 12.43 -0.14
CA ARG A 179 11.59 12.16 0.71
C ARG A 179 12.24 10.80 0.44
N GLY A 180 11.47 9.84 -0.09
CA GLY A 180 11.97 8.51 -0.45
C GLY A 180 12.61 8.43 -1.84
N CYS A 181 12.36 9.43 -2.68
CA CYS A 181 12.89 9.53 -4.04
C CYS A 181 14.32 10.11 -4.10
N GLY A 182 15.00 10.27 -2.95
CA GLY A 182 16.42 10.61 -2.89
C GLY A 182 17.26 9.47 -3.46
N HIS A 183 17.40 9.45 -4.78
CA HIS A 183 18.18 8.43 -5.47
C HIS A 183 19.65 8.82 -5.43
N PRO A 184 20.56 7.88 -5.08
CA PRO A 184 21.99 8.15 -5.16
C PRO A 184 22.47 8.18 -6.62
N PHE A 185 21.66 7.72 -7.60
CA PHE A 185 22.04 7.62 -9.00
C PHE A 185 22.68 8.87 -9.63
N PRO A 186 22.17 10.10 -9.43
CA PRO A 186 22.82 11.29 -9.93
C PRO A 186 24.24 11.47 -9.34
N ILE A 187 24.42 11.12 -8.07
CA ILE A 187 25.71 11.18 -7.37
C ILE A 187 26.63 10.07 -7.91
N LEU A 188 26.14 8.84 -8.03
CA LEU A 188 26.90 7.69 -8.53
C LEU A 188 27.35 7.88 -9.99
N LEU A 189 26.46 8.37 -10.84
CA LEU A 189 26.80 8.73 -12.22
C LEU A 189 27.84 9.85 -12.25
N CYS A 190 27.75 10.82 -11.34
CA CYS A 190 28.74 11.87 -11.28
C CYS A 190 30.11 11.36 -10.81
N LEU A 191 30.16 10.51 -9.77
CA LEU A 191 31.40 9.86 -9.32
C LEU A 191 32.06 9.08 -10.46
N TYR A 192 31.28 8.29 -11.20
CA TYR A 192 31.79 7.57 -12.35
C TYR A 192 32.39 8.51 -13.41
N VAL A 193 31.67 9.58 -13.77
CA VAL A 193 32.11 10.57 -14.78
C VAL A 193 33.40 11.26 -14.34
N ASP A 194 33.51 11.64 -13.06
CA ASP A 194 34.71 12.26 -12.47
C ASP A 194 35.92 11.31 -12.56
N GLU A 195 35.71 10.01 -12.34
CA GLU A 195 36.77 8.98 -12.38
C GLU A 195 37.15 8.53 -13.80
N HIS A 196 36.23 8.68 -14.77
CA HIS A 196 36.38 8.17 -16.14
C HIS A 196 36.56 9.29 -17.17
N ALA A 197 37.33 10.31 -16.80
CA ALA A 197 37.70 11.42 -17.67
C ALA A 197 36.50 12.11 -18.34
N GLY A 198 35.41 12.30 -17.60
CA GLY A 198 34.23 13.02 -18.08
C GLY A 198 33.27 12.16 -18.91
N ARG A 199 33.46 10.84 -19.01
CA ARG A 199 32.63 9.96 -19.84
C ARG A 199 31.51 9.27 -19.07
N LEU A 200 30.36 9.12 -19.73
CA LEU A 200 29.26 8.31 -19.24
C LEU A 200 29.59 6.80 -19.33
N PRO A 201 28.98 5.95 -18.48
CA PRO A 201 29.07 4.50 -18.59
C PRO A 201 28.64 3.98 -19.97
N ARG A 202 29.33 2.96 -20.47
CA ARG A 202 28.97 2.26 -21.72
C ARG A 202 27.95 1.16 -21.44
N ALA A 203 26.68 1.55 -21.32
CA ALA A 203 25.57 0.63 -21.09
C ALA A 203 24.42 0.87 -22.06
N THR A 204 23.85 -0.19 -22.63
CA THR A 204 22.68 -0.13 -23.53
C THR A 204 21.37 -0.30 -22.79
N THR A 205 21.41 -0.86 -21.58
CA THR A 205 20.25 -1.02 -20.69
C THR A 205 20.55 -0.48 -19.29
N PHE A 206 19.50 -0.30 -18.47
CA PHE A 206 19.70 0.10 -17.08
C PHE A 206 20.33 -1.00 -16.21
N ASP A 207 20.10 -2.27 -16.56
CA ASP A 207 20.72 -3.42 -15.88
C ASP A 207 22.24 -3.42 -16.14
N GLU A 208 22.64 -3.25 -17.41
CA GLU A 208 24.04 -3.08 -17.80
C GLU A 208 24.67 -1.85 -17.14
N LEU A 209 23.93 -0.75 -16.97
CA LEU A 209 24.44 0.43 -16.28
C LEU A 209 24.82 0.09 -14.83
N VAL A 210 23.98 -0.65 -14.12
CA VAL A 210 24.27 -1.09 -12.74
C VAL A 210 25.47 -2.02 -12.72
N ASP A 211 25.57 -2.94 -13.67
CA ASP A 211 26.71 -3.85 -13.77
C ASP A 211 28.04 -3.10 -14.05
N VAL A 212 28.04 -2.09 -14.93
CA VAL A 212 29.21 -1.23 -15.16
C VAL A 212 29.59 -0.45 -13.89
N LEU A 213 28.63 0.07 -13.14
CA LEU A 213 28.91 0.76 -11.88
C LEU A 213 29.47 -0.19 -10.80
N LEU A 214 29.05 -1.46 -10.79
CA LEU A 214 29.60 -2.51 -9.92
C LEU A 214 31.03 -2.89 -10.31
N GLU A 215 31.27 -3.11 -11.60
CA GLU A 215 32.59 -3.49 -12.14
C GLU A 215 33.65 -2.42 -11.89
N ASN A 216 33.26 -1.16 -11.83
CA ASN A 216 34.15 -0.03 -11.56
C ASN A 216 34.11 0.42 -10.08
N GLU A 217 33.60 -0.42 -9.18
CA GLU A 217 33.61 -0.20 -7.72
C GLU A 217 32.92 1.09 -7.25
N VAL A 218 32.04 1.67 -8.08
CA VAL A 218 31.24 2.86 -7.72
C VAL A 218 30.12 2.50 -6.73
N ILE A 219 29.69 1.24 -6.72
CA ILE A 219 28.69 0.67 -5.81
C ILE A 219 29.09 -0.73 -5.34
N GLU A 220 28.60 -1.16 -4.17
CA GLU A 220 28.89 -2.50 -3.63
C GLU A 220 27.98 -3.58 -4.24
N ALA A 221 28.47 -4.83 -4.30
CA ALA A 221 27.70 -5.98 -4.82
C ALA A 221 26.34 -6.18 -4.14
N GLY A 222 26.23 -5.87 -2.85
CA GLY A 222 24.98 -5.95 -2.09
C GLY A 222 23.93 -4.88 -2.43
N ASP A 223 24.27 -3.90 -3.27
CA ASP A 223 23.40 -2.78 -3.63
C ASP A 223 22.72 -2.92 -4.99
N ARG A 224 23.10 -3.92 -5.81
CA ARG A 224 22.51 -4.16 -7.14
C ARG A 224 20.98 -4.11 -7.10
N ASP A 225 20.36 -4.98 -6.32
CA ASP A 225 18.90 -5.06 -6.22
C ASP A 225 18.27 -3.77 -5.68
N LYS A 226 18.95 -3.07 -4.79
CA LYS A 226 18.46 -1.81 -4.19
C LYS A 226 18.45 -0.65 -5.19
N LEU A 227 19.26 -0.75 -6.24
CA LEU A 227 19.47 0.26 -7.27
C LEU A 227 18.71 -0.03 -8.56
N MET A 228 18.38 -1.30 -8.84
CA MET A 228 17.64 -1.71 -10.04
C MET A 228 16.26 -1.06 -10.18
N ARG A 229 15.63 -0.68 -9.06
CA ARG A 229 14.21 -0.32 -9.01
C ARG A 229 13.97 0.80 -8.01
N CYS A 230 12.98 1.65 -8.30
CA CYS A 230 12.57 2.69 -7.38
C CYS A 230 12.10 2.09 -6.05
N ARG A 231 12.82 2.43 -4.96
CA ARG A 231 12.50 1.97 -3.59
C ARG A 231 11.09 2.38 -3.18
N VAL A 232 10.69 3.58 -3.58
CA VAL A 232 9.32 4.04 -3.43
C VAL A 232 8.40 3.13 -4.20
N ALA A 233 8.55 3.00 -5.53
CA ALA A 233 7.65 2.20 -6.38
C ALA A 233 7.47 0.74 -5.93
N ARG A 234 8.48 0.10 -5.32
CA ARG A 234 8.36 -1.24 -4.68
C ARG A 234 7.23 -1.33 -3.66
N CYS A 235 6.85 -0.21 -3.05
CA CYS A 235 5.75 -0.14 -2.09
C CYS A 235 4.37 0.05 -2.75
N PHE A 236 4.31 0.39 -4.05
CA PHE A 236 3.08 0.79 -4.75
C PHE A 236 2.73 -0.15 -5.92
N GLU A 237 3.73 -0.83 -6.47
CA GLU A 237 3.62 -1.58 -7.73
C GLU A 237 3.95 -3.05 -7.50
N ARG A 238 3.10 -3.93 -8.03
CA ARG A 238 3.35 -5.37 -8.03
C ARG A 238 4.52 -5.72 -8.95
N GLU A 239 4.61 -5.03 -10.09
CA GLU A 239 5.70 -5.17 -11.05
C GLU A 239 6.41 -3.83 -11.23
N VAL A 240 7.50 -3.66 -10.49
CA VAL A 240 8.29 -2.43 -10.55
C VAL A 240 9.15 -2.42 -11.81
N ARG A 241 8.91 -1.42 -12.66
CA ARG A 241 9.67 -1.11 -13.85
C ARG A 241 11.07 -0.60 -13.46
N PRO A 242 12.10 -0.92 -14.27
CA PRO A 242 13.42 -0.32 -14.09
C PRO A 242 13.37 1.19 -14.35
N TYR A 243 14.42 1.88 -13.91
CA TYR A 243 14.61 3.28 -14.27
C TYR A 243 14.86 3.43 -15.77
N PHE A 244 14.56 4.62 -16.28
CA PHE A 244 14.94 5.01 -17.63
C PHE A 244 16.41 5.44 -17.65
N TRP A 245 17.16 4.85 -18.57
CA TRP A 245 18.52 5.24 -18.93
C TRP A 245 18.58 5.55 -20.41
N ASN A 246 19.12 6.71 -20.76
CA ASN A 246 19.23 7.14 -22.15
C ASN A 246 20.51 6.60 -22.79
N ALA A 247 20.45 5.35 -23.25
CA ALA A 247 21.57 4.65 -23.87
C ALA A 247 22.14 5.33 -25.13
N ARG A 248 21.43 6.29 -25.72
CA ARG A 248 21.93 7.09 -26.86
C ARG A 248 23.25 7.79 -26.53
N TRP A 249 23.45 8.17 -25.27
CA TRP A 249 24.63 8.91 -24.81
C TRP A 249 25.64 8.03 -24.07
N ALA A 250 25.47 6.71 -24.10
CA ALA A 250 26.36 5.78 -23.43
C ALA A 250 27.81 5.90 -23.96
N GLY A 251 28.78 6.08 -23.07
CA GLY A 251 30.18 6.28 -23.43
C GLY A 251 30.56 7.65 -24.00
N CYS A 252 29.59 8.56 -24.20
CA CYS A 252 29.86 9.93 -24.64
C CYS A 252 30.48 10.75 -23.51
N GLU A 253 31.20 11.81 -23.88
CA GLU A 253 31.65 12.82 -22.92
C GLU A 253 30.44 13.63 -22.45
N ALA A 254 30.32 13.83 -21.13
CA ALA A 254 29.17 14.49 -20.53
C ALA A 254 28.97 15.92 -21.06
N GLY A 255 30.06 16.61 -21.41
CA GLY A 255 30.04 17.96 -21.97
C GLY A 255 29.49 18.05 -23.40
N ASP A 256 29.46 16.95 -24.15
CA ASP A 256 28.95 16.91 -25.53
C ASP A 256 27.44 16.71 -25.61
N ILE A 257 26.80 16.41 -24.47
CA ILE A 257 25.38 16.10 -24.42
C ILE A 257 24.58 17.41 -24.33
N PRO A 258 23.52 17.60 -25.13
CA PRO A 258 22.70 18.80 -25.03
C PRO A 258 22.18 19.01 -23.60
N PRO A 259 22.25 20.23 -23.05
CA PRO A 259 22.10 20.49 -21.62
C PRO A 259 20.75 20.06 -21.04
N ASP A 260 19.68 20.15 -21.83
CA ASP A 260 18.33 19.78 -21.39
C ASP A 260 18.02 18.29 -21.57
N GLU A 261 18.92 17.51 -22.15
CA GLU A 261 18.64 16.10 -22.41
C GLU A 261 18.61 15.26 -21.14
N ILE A 262 17.60 14.37 -21.08
CA ILE A 262 17.41 13.47 -19.95
C ILE A 262 18.39 12.30 -20.12
N ILE A 263 19.28 12.14 -19.14
CA ILE A 263 20.25 11.05 -19.06
C ILE A 263 19.65 9.87 -18.28
N PHE A 264 18.99 10.19 -17.17
CA PHE A 264 18.38 9.22 -16.26
C PHE A 264 17.04 9.75 -15.77
N GLN A 265 16.06 8.86 -15.63
CA GLN A 265 14.76 9.23 -15.07
C GLN A 265 14.11 8.07 -14.31
N CYS A 266 13.51 8.38 -13.16
CA CYS A 266 12.57 7.51 -12.47
C CYS A 266 11.26 7.48 -13.25
N THR A 267 10.91 6.30 -13.77
CA THR A 267 9.68 6.05 -14.53
C THR A 267 8.40 6.34 -13.72
N TYR A 268 8.51 6.36 -12.40
CA TYR A 268 7.39 6.56 -11.47
C TYR A 268 7.22 8.02 -11.01
N HIS A 269 8.29 8.82 -11.06
CA HIS A 269 8.27 10.20 -10.57
C HIS A 269 8.97 11.14 -11.57
N PRO A 270 8.52 11.20 -12.83
CA PRO A 270 9.23 11.90 -13.89
C PRO A 270 9.30 13.43 -13.70
N THR A 271 8.36 14.00 -12.95
CA THR A 271 8.27 15.43 -12.66
C THR A 271 9.10 15.87 -11.45
N HIS A 272 9.70 14.93 -10.72
CA HIS A 272 10.47 15.24 -9.52
C HIS A 272 11.94 15.53 -9.89
N THR A 273 12.46 16.69 -9.48
CA THR A 273 13.80 17.17 -9.88
C THR A 273 14.94 16.27 -9.42
N GLN A 274 14.78 15.57 -8.28
CA GLN A 274 15.77 14.60 -7.79
C GLN A 274 15.66 13.23 -8.47
N SER A 275 14.66 13.04 -9.31
CA SER A 275 14.34 11.76 -9.95
C SER A 275 14.50 11.80 -11.46
N THR A 276 14.90 12.94 -12.01
CA THR A 276 15.23 13.13 -13.42
C THR A 276 16.57 13.88 -13.47
N VAL A 277 17.58 13.28 -14.10
CA VAL A 277 18.89 13.91 -14.32
C VAL A 277 18.95 14.37 -15.75
N ARG A 278 19.13 15.68 -15.94
CA ARG A 278 19.47 16.25 -17.24
C ARG A 278 20.98 16.42 -17.34
N ALA A 279 21.52 16.51 -18.55
CA ALA A 279 22.95 16.67 -18.78
C ALA A 279 23.53 17.88 -18.03
N LYS A 280 22.83 19.02 -18.01
CA LYS A 280 23.27 20.22 -17.26
C LYS A 280 23.29 20.06 -15.74
N ASP A 281 22.53 19.10 -15.21
CA ASP A 281 22.42 18.82 -13.78
C ASP A 281 23.37 17.68 -13.36
N LEU A 282 24.00 17.01 -14.34
CA LEU A 282 25.00 15.96 -14.11
C LEU A 282 26.33 16.62 -13.75
N CYS A 283 26.85 16.31 -12.55
CA CYS A 283 28.04 16.95 -11.98
C CYS A 283 27.96 18.48 -12.04
N PRO A 284 27.11 19.12 -11.19
CA PRO A 284 27.11 20.57 -11.10
C PRO A 284 28.57 21.02 -10.93
N PRO A 285 29.04 22.01 -11.71
CA PRO A 285 30.44 22.38 -11.74
C PRO A 285 30.90 22.50 -10.30
N ARG A 286 31.92 21.71 -9.91
CA ARG A 286 32.56 21.87 -8.60
C ARG A 286 32.77 23.36 -8.49
N ARG A 287 32.03 24.04 -7.59
CA ARG A 287 32.31 25.44 -7.28
C ARG A 287 33.82 25.47 -7.13
N ALA A 288 34.48 26.22 -8.01
CA ALA A 288 35.93 26.24 -8.10
C ALA A 288 36.46 26.21 -6.67
N GLN A 289 37.21 25.15 -6.31
CA GLN A 289 37.69 24.88 -4.96
C GLN A 289 38.72 25.95 -4.55
N GLY A 290 38.22 27.18 -4.39
CA GLY A 290 38.98 28.42 -4.33
C GLY A 290 38.14 29.63 -3.94
N GLU A 291 36.80 29.54 -3.84
CA GLU A 291 36.05 30.54 -3.08
C GLU A 291 36.04 30.17 -1.59
N PRO A 292 36.70 30.96 -0.71
CA PRO A 292 36.60 30.75 0.72
C PRO A 292 35.13 30.88 1.14
N ALA A 293 34.70 30.00 2.04
CA ALA A 293 33.38 30.14 2.66
C ALA A 293 33.23 31.57 3.18
N ALA A 294 32.21 32.28 2.68
CA ALA A 294 31.87 33.59 3.22
C ALA A 294 31.56 33.45 4.72
N PRO A 295 31.97 34.43 5.55
CA PRO A 295 31.81 34.37 7.00
C PRO A 295 30.34 34.29 7.44
#